data_AF-A0A3D0Q4T1-F1
#
_entry.id   AF-A0A3D0Q4T1-F1
#
_cell.length_a   1.000
_cell.length_b   1.000
_cell.length_c   1.000
_cell.angle_alpha   90.00
_cell.angle_beta   90.00
_cell.angle_gamma   90.00
#
_symmetry.space_group_name_H-M   'P 1'
#
loop_
_entity.id
_entity.type
_entity.pdbx_description
1 polymer ?
#
loop_
_entity_poly.entity_id
_entity_poly.type
_entity_poly.pdbx_seq_one_letter_code
_entity_poly.pdbx_strand_id
1 'polypeptide(L)'
;MIKDTINNIHVSAEKVLVTPDALAAELPASERGLEVIRQSRQIISDIIHRRDHRLLVVCGPCSIHDIEAAKDYALRLKELHECYKDTLYIVMRVYFEKPRTTTGWKGLINDPHINDTFDIETGLRKARELLIWLAELELPVATEALDPISPQYLAELFSWSAIGARTSESQTHREMASGLSMPVGFKNGTDGSLDIAVNALRSAASSHRFMGINKQGQVSIIETA
;
A
#
# COMPACT_ATOMS: atom_id res chain seq x y z
N MET A 1 -0.86 -30.09 12.60
CA MET A 1 0.24 -30.49 11.71
C MET A 1 0.98 -31.64 12.36
N ILE A 2 1.14 -32.77 11.67
CA ILE A 2 2.15 -33.75 12.05
C ILE A 2 3.49 -33.00 12.01
N LYS A 3 4.26 -33.01 13.10
CA LYS A 3 5.62 -32.45 13.10
C LYS A 3 6.45 -33.31 12.17
N ASP A 4 6.54 -32.88 10.93
CA ASP A 4 7.44 -33.46 9.95
C ASP A 4 8.87 -33.07 10.37
N THR A 5 9.77 -34.06 10.47
CA THR A 5 11.18 -33.84 10.80
C THR A 5 11.96 -33.16 9.66
N ILE A 6 11.32 -32.98 8.51
CA ILE A 6 11.88 -32.38 7.31
C ILE A 6 11.18 -31.04 7.02
N ASN A 7 9.85 -30.98 7.13
CA ASN A 7 9.06 -29.80 6.78
C ASN A 7 8.56 -29.02 8.01
N ASN A 8 8.50 -27.70 7.90
CA ASN A 8 7.90 -26.83 8.93
C ASN A 8 8.54 -26.95 10.34
N ILE A 9 9.81 -27.37 10.44
CA ILE A 9 10.56 -27.52 11.70
C ILE A 9 10.56 -26.22 12.53
N HIS A 10 10.59 -25.08 11.85
CA HIS A 10 10.60 -23.74 12.45
C HIS A 10 9.26 -22.99 12.35
N VAL A 11 8.17 -23.70 12.04
CA VAL A 11 6.81 -23.13 11.97
C VAL A 11 6.02 -23.58 13.19
N SER A 12 5.55 -22.62 13.99
CA SER A 12 4.80 -22.90 15.22
C SER A 12 3.32 -23.15 14.98
N ALA A 13 2.72 -22.44 14.02
CA ALA A 13 1.31 -22.53 13.66
C ALA A 13 1.07 -21.91 12.27
N GLU A 14 -0.05 -22.30 11.65
CA GLU A 14 -0.58 -21.66 10.46
C GLU A 14 -2.04 -21.28 10.72
N LYS A 15 -2.43 -20.09 10.25
CA LYS A 15 -3.81 -19.61 10.30
C LYS A 15 -4.17 -19.07 8.93
N VAL A 16 -5.29 -19.53 8.39
CA VAL A 16 -5.85 -18.99 7.15
C VAL A 16 -6.48 -17.63 7.46
N LEU A 17 -6.19 -16.63 6.63
CA LEU A 17 -6.80 -15.30 6.71
C LEU A 17 -8.07 -15.25 5.86
N VAL A 18 -8.99 -14.34 6.20
CA VAL A 18 -10.08 -13.90 5.32
C VAL A 18 -9.57 -13.63 3.89
N THR A 19 -10.35 -14.02 2.87
CA THR A 19 -9.97 -13.78 1.47
C THR A 19 -10.15 -12.31 1.10
N PRO A 20 -9.43 -11.80 0.08
CA PRO A 20 -9.64 -10.45 -0.42
C PRO A 20 -11.10 -10.14 -0.80
N ASP A 21 -11.78 -11.07 -1.50
CA ASP A 21 -13.19 -10.90 -1.87
C ASP A 21 -14.12 -10.85 -0.65
N ALA A 22 -13.89 -11.72 0.34
CA ALA A 22 -14.71 -11.73 1.55
C ALA A 22 -14.55 -10.43 2.35
N LEU A 23 -13.32 -9.91 2.47
CA LEU A 23 -13.08 -8.62 3.12
C LEU A 23 -13.71 -7.46 2.33
N ALA A 24 -13.61 -7.49 1.00
CA ALA A 24 -14.21 -6.46 0.15
C ALA A 24 -15.75 -6.49 0.19
N ALA A 25 -16.35 -7.67 0.33
CA ALA A 25 -17.80 -7.82 0.51
C ALA A 25 -18.27 -7.38 1.91
N GLU A 26 -17.46 -7.64 2.94
CA GLU A 26 -17.71 -7.19 4.31
C GLU A 26 -17.67 -5.65 4.41
N LEU A 27 -16.69 -5.03 3.75
CA LEU A 27 -16.42 -3.59 3.79
C LEU A 27 -16.34 -3.04 2.35
N PRO A 28 -17.49 -2.82 1.67
CA PRO A 28 -17.50 -2.35 0.29
C PRO A 28 -17.06 -0.89 0.19
N ALA A 29 -16.20 -0.60 -0.79
CA ALA A 29 -15.88 0.78 -1.14
C ALA A 29 -17.05 1.39 -1.92
N SER A 30 -17.40 2.64 -1.62
CA SER A 30 -18.45 3.36 -2.34
C SER A 30 -18.03 3.67 -3.79
N GLU A 31 -19.00 3.71 -4.71
CA GLU A 31 -18.74 4.09 -6.11
C GLU A 31 -18.09 5.48 -6.21
N ARG A 32 -18.55 6.42 -5.36
CA ARG A 32 -17.98 7.76 -5.26
C ARG A 32 -16.52 7.71 -4.84
N GLY A 33 -16.19 6.96 -3.80
CA GLY A 33 -14.80 6.81 -3.32
C GLY A 33 -13.90 6.20 -4.40
N LEU A 34 -14.35 5.17 -5.10
CA LEU A 34 -13.60 4.56 -6.20
C LEU A 34 -13.38 5.52 -7.38
N GLU A 35 -14.36 6.37 -7.70
CA GLU A 35 -14.20 7.42 -8.70
C GLU A 35 -13.17 8.47 -8.28
N VAL A 36 -13.17 8.89 -7.01
CA VAL A 36 -12.12 9.78 -6.48
C VAL A 36 -10.75 9.14 -6.63
N ILE A 37 -10.59 7.86 -6.27
CA ILE A 37 -9.28 7.18 -6.40
C ILE A 37 -8.85 7.11 -7.88
N ARG A 38 -9.77 6.79 -8.79
CA ARG A 38 -9.50 6.77 -10.24
C ARG A 38 -9.03 8.13 -10.75
N GLN A 39 -9.75 9.20 -10.43
CA GLN A 39 -9.39 10.57 -10.80
C GLN A 39 -8.04 10.97 -10.19
N SER A 40 -7.81 10.61 -8.93
CA SER A 40 -6.57 10.92 -8.23
C SER A 40 -5.36 10.27 -8.88
N ARG A 41 -5.47 9.00 -9.29
CA ARG A 41 -4.41 8.30 -10.04
C ARG A 41 -4.11 8.98 -11.36
N GLN A 42 -5.14 9.44 -12.07
CA GLN A 42 -4.97 10.18 -13.32
C GLN A 42 -4.25 11.52 -13.09
N ILE A 43 -4.68 12.29 -12.10
CA ILE A 43 -4.03 13.56 -11.72
C ILE A 43 -2.55 13.34 -11.38
N ILE A 44 -2.25 12.32 -10.56
CA ILE A 44 -0.88 12.01 -10.16
C ILE A 44 -0.04 11.61 -11.38
N SER A 45 -0.60 10.82 -12.30
CA SER A 45 0.03 10.50 -13.58
C SER A 45 0.31 11.76 -14.41
N ASP A 46 -0.66 12.66 -14.52
CA ASP A 46 -0.51 13.91 -15.26
C ASP A 46 0.58 14.82 -14.66
N ILE A 47 0.69 14.88 -13.33
CA ILE A 47 1.78 15.60 -12.65
C ILE A 47 3.14 14.95 -12.96
N ILE A 48 3.27 13.63 -12.84
CA ILE A 48 4.51 12.89 -13.10
C ILE A 48 4.98 13.09 -14.55
N HIS A 49 4.04 13.09 -15.49
CA HIS A 49 4.30 13.33 -16.90
C HIS A 49 4.33 14.82 -17.29
N ARG A 50 4.26 15.74 -16.33
CA ARG A 50 4.31 17.20 -16.53
C ARG A 50 3.20 17.75 -17.43
N ARG A 51 2.06 17.05 -17.52
CA ARG A 51 0.81 17.53 -18.14
C ARG A 51 -0.01 18.39 -17.18
N ASP A 52 0.22 18.21 -15.88
CA ASP A 52 -0.26 19.06 -14.80
C ASP A 52 0.96 19.71 -14.12
N HIS A 53 0.87 21.01 -13.84
CA HIS A 53 1.96 21.83 -13.31
C HIS A 53 2.08 21.78 -11.78
N ARG A 54 1.07 21.24 -11.10
CA ARG A 54 1.02 21.19 -9.64
C ARG A 54 2.13 20.30 -9.07
N LEU A 55 2.55 20.61 -7.86
CA LEU A 55 3.51 19.77 -7.13
C LEU A 55 2.78 18.64 -6.39
N LEU A 56 3.15 17.39 -6.67
CA LEU A 56 2.71 16.24 -5.87
C LEU A 56 3.36 16.27 -4.48
N VAL A 57 2.56 16.30 -3.41
CA VAL A 57 3.04 16.33 -2.03
C VAL A 57 2.51 15.12 -1.27
N VAL A 58 3.36 14.12 -1.05
CA VAL A 58 3.04 12.97 -0.19
C VAL A 58 3.47 13.29 1.25
N CYS A 59 2.50 13.55 2.14
CA CYS A 59 2.79 13.93 3.52
C CYS A 59 1.80 13.32 4.52
N GLY A 60 2.27 13.07 5.74
CA GLY A 60 1.48 12.39 6.77
C GLY A 60 2.34 11.65 7.79
N PRO A 61 1.72 10.92 8.72
CA PRO A 61 2.42 10.15 9.74
C PRO A 61 3.42 9.16 9.15
N CYS A 62 4.50 8.89 9.90
CA CYS A 62 5.48 7.85 9.55
C CYS A 62 4.78 6.49 9.33
N SER A 63 3.90 6.13 10.27
CA SER A 63 3.05 4.95 10.25
C SER A 63 1.78 5.22 11.07
N ILE A 64 0.65 4.69 10.61
CA ILE A 64 -0.64 4.78 11.32
C ILE A 64 -0.68 3.72 12.40
N HIS A 65 -0.93 4.12 13.64
CA HIS A 65 -1.12 3.22 14.80
C HIS A 65 -2.42 3.51 15.56
N ASP A 66 -2.97 4.72 15.40
CA ASP A 66 -4.22 5.18 15.98
C ASP A 66 -5.11 5.71 14.85
N ILE A 67 -6.30 5.13 14.71
CA ILE A 67 -7.28 5.46 13.66
C ILE A 67 -7.88 6.84 13.88
N GLU A 68 -8.19 7.21 15.12
CA GLU A 68 -8.87 8.48 15.40
C GLU A 68 -7.90 9.66 15.24
N ALA A 69 -6.64 9.48 15.65
CA ALA A 69 -5.58 10.46 15.36
C ALA A 69 -5.33 10.58 13.85
N ALA A 70 -5.43 9.49 13.09
CA ALA A 70 -5.31 9.53 11.63
C ALA A 70 -6.46 10.30 10.96
N LYS A 71 -7.70 10.13 11.45
CA LYS A 71 -8.86 10.89 10.97
C LYS A 71 -8.76 12.37 11.30
N ASP A 72 -8.36 12.75 12.51
CA ASP A 72 -8.14 14.16 12.87
C ASP A 72 -7.06 14.80 11.98
N TYR A 73 -5.96 14.10 11.72
CA TYR A 73 -4.93 14.56 10.78
C TYR A 73 -5.50 14.74 9.37
N ALA A 74 -6.29 13.78 8.89
CA ALA A 74 -6.87 13.80 7.55
C ALA A 74 -7.83 14.97 7.35
N LEU A 75 -8.66 15.31 8.33
CA LEU A 75 -9.58 16.45 8.26
C LEU A 75 -8.80 17.76 8.08
N ARG A 76 -7.74 17.97 8.86
CA ARG A 76 -6.87 19.15 8.74
C ARG A 76 -6.12 19.17 7.42
N LEU A 77 -5.65 18.00 6.94
CA LEU A 77 -4.97 17.90 5.66
C LEU A 77 -5.92 18.16 4.49
N LYS A 78 -7.19 17.76 4.60
CA LYS A 78 -8.21 18.01 3.57
C LYS A 78 -8.46 19.51 3.37
N GLU A 79 -8.48 20.30 4.44
CA GLU A 79 -8.56 21.76 4.33
C GLU A 79 -7.38 22.31 3.51
N LEU A 80 -6.16 21.87 3.79
CA LEU A 80 -4.96 22.29 3.04
C LEU A 80 -4.99 21.79 1.59
N HIS A 81 -5.46 20.56 1.36
CA HIS A 81 -5.63 19.99 0.02
C HIS A 81 -6.54 20.89 -0.83
N GLU A 82 -7.65 21.36 -0.27
CA GLU A 82 -8.56 22.27 -0.97
C GLU A 82 -8.00 23.69 -1.12
N CYS A 83 -7.38 24.25 -0.07
CA CYS A 83 -6.82 25.60 -0.10
C CYS A 83 -5.71 25.77 -1.14
N TYR A 84 -4.90 24.72 -1.37
CA TYR A 84 -3.75 24.78 -2.28
C TYR A 84 -3.96 24.03 -3.60
N LYS A 85 -5.17 23.57 -3.91
CA LYS A 85 -5.44 22.67 -5.05
C LYS A 85 -5.02 23.15 -6.42
N ASP A 86 -4.83 24.47 -6.59
CA ASP A 86 -4.36 25.08 -7.84
C ASP A 86 -2.84 24.97 -8.02
N THR A 87 -2.07 24.71 -6.95
CA THR A 87 -0.59 24.69 -6.97
C THR A 87 0.00 23.40 -6.42
N LEU A 88 -0.67 22.75 -5.46
CA LEU A 88 -0.27 21.51 -4.83
C LEU A 88 -1.33 20.44 -5.06
N TYR A 89 -0.88 19.20 -5.26
CA TYR A 89 -1.73 18.02 -5.16
C TYR A 89 -1.29 17.19 -3.96
N ILE A 90 -1.98 17.40 -2.83
CA ILE A 90 -1.61 16.80 -1.54
C ILE A 90 -2.20 15.40 -1.43
N VAL A 91 -1.36 14.42 -1.13
CA VAL A 91 -1.73 13.01 -0.93
C VAL A 91 -1.33 12.62 0.49
N MET A 92 -2.30 12.12 1.28
CA MET A 92 -2.03 11.71 2.65
C MET A 92 -1.18 10.43 2.66
N ARG A 93 -0.09 10.45 3.42
CA ARG A 93 0.73 9.26 3.68
C ARG A 93 0.02 8.37 4.72
N VAL A 94 -0.42 7.20 4.29
CA VAL A 94 -1.14 6.19 5.09
C VAL A 94 -0.37 4.87 5.03
N TYR A 95 0.70 4.78 5.83
CA TYR A 95 1.54 3.58 5.88
C TYR A 95 1.15 2.81 7.13
N PHE A 96 0.70 1.56 6.98
CA PHE A 96 0.31 0.75 8.15
C PHE A 96 1.50 0.10 8.84
N GLU A 97 2.60 -0.05 8.11
CA GLU A 97 3.77 -0.78 8.58
C GLU A 97 5.04 -0.01 8.24
N LYS A 98 6.13 -0.38 8.88
CA LYS A 98 7.45 0.13 8.52
C LYS A 98 8.48 -0.99 8.65
N PRO A 99 9.19 -1.37 7.58
CA PRO A 99 10.14 -2.47 7.61
C PRO A 99 11.25 -2.21 8.64
N ARG A 100 11.55 -3.20 9.48
CA ARG A 100 12.56 -3.17 10.55
C ARG A 100 13.54 -4.33 10.36
N THR A 101 14.81 -4.07 10.66
CA THR A 101 15.86 -5.10 10.76
C THR A 101 15.92 -5.76 12.13
N THR A 102 15.37 -5.11 13.17
CA THR A 102 15.33 -5.59 14.56
C THR A 102 13.90 -5.92 15.01
N THR A 103 13.76 -6.40 16.25
CA THR A 103 12.48 -6.55 16.94
C THR A 103 11.81 -5.18 17.16
N GLY A 104 10.47 -5.20 17.29
CA GLY A 104 9.63 -4.02 17.46
C GLY A 104 8.27 -4.19 16.80
N TRP A 105 7.34 -3.28 17.11
CA TRP A 105 5.97 -3.29 16.58
C TRP A 105 5.95 -3.38 15.05
N LYS A 106 5.13 -4.29 14.53
CA LYS A 106 5.10 -4.69 13.11
C LYS A 106 4.09 -3.90 12.26
N GLY A 107 3.41 -2.93 12.87
CA GLY A 107 2.44 -2.08 12.19
C GLY A 107 0.99 -2.45 12.48
N LEU A 108 0.06 -1.60 12.07
CA LEU A 108 -1.36 -1.70 12.42
C LEU A 108 -2.02 -2.93 11.80
N ILE A 109 -1.64 -3.31 10.58
CA ILE A 109 -2.17 -4.52 9.95
C ILE A 109 -1.69 -5.75 10.74
N ASN A 110 -0.39 -5.84 11.02
CA ASN A 110 0.17 -7.00 11.71
C ASN A 110 -0.26 -7.11 13.18
N ASP A 111 -0.21 -6.02 13.95
CA ASP A 111 -0.47 -6.01 15.39
C ASP A 111 -1.32 -4.79 15.79
N PRO A 112 -2.64 -4.81 15.50
CA PRO A 112 -3.54 -3.67 15.66
C PRO A 112 -3.83 -3.29 17.13
N HIS A 113 -3.44 -4.13 18.07
CA HIS A 113 -3.66 -3.95 19.50
C HIS A 113 -2.38 -3.54 20.25
N ILE A 114 -1.24 -3.49 19.55
CA ILE A 114 0.08 -3.10 20.08
C ILE A 114 0.44 -3.95 21.31
N ASN A 115 0.21 -5.27 21.20
CA ASN A 115 0.38 -6.22 22.30
C ASN A 115 0.92 -7.58 21.84
N ASP A 116 1.49 -7.64 20.64
CA ASP A 116 2.07 -8.84 20.02
C ASP A 116 1.09 -10.01 19.84
N THR A 117 -0.22 -9.74 19.75
CA THR A 117 -1.24 -10.77 19.48
C THR A 117 -1.30 -11.18 18.01
N PHE A 118 -0.77 -10.35 17.12
CA PHE A 118 -0.77 -10.56 15.67
C PHE A 118 -2.18 -10.81 15.07
N ASP A 119 -3.17 -10.05 15.54
CA ASP A 119 -4.54 -10.13 15.04
C ASP A 119 -4.70 -9.45 13.66
N ILE A 120 -4.11 -10.09 12.64
CA ILE A 120 -4.02 -9.55 11.29
C ILE A 120 -5.38 -9.24 10.68
N GLU A 121 -6.41 -10.06 10.95
CA GLU A 121 -7.72 -9.81 10.36
C GLU A 121 -8.39 -8.55 10.92
N THR A 122 -8.26 -8.30 12.22
CA THR A 122 -8.69 -7.02 12.81
C THR A 122 -7.89 -5.85 12.22
N GLY A 123 -6.59 -6.04 12.00
CA GLY A 123 -5.73 -5.03 11.37
C GLY A 123 -6.16 -4.70 9.93
N LEU A 124 -6.47 -5.71 9.12
CA LEU A 124 -6.99 -5.57 7.77
C LEU A 124 -8.33 -4.83 7.73
N ARG A 125 -9.26 -5.16 8.64
CA ARG A 125 -10.55 -4.47 8.76
C ARG A 125 -10.38 -2.99 9.12
N LYS A 126 -9.60 -2.69 10.17
CA LYS A 126 -9.30 -1.31 10.59
C LYS A 126 -8.62 -0.50 9.47
N ALA A 127 -7.65 -1.11 8.77
CA ALA A 127 -6.96 -0.48 7.66
C ALA A 127 -7.93 -0.15 6.51
N ARG A 128 -8.78 -1.11 6.13
CA ARG A 128 -9.76 -0.94 5.07
C ARG A 128 -10.83 0.09 5.40
N GLU A 129 -11.39 0.05 6.61
CA GLU A 129 -12.37 1.04 7.10
C GLU A 129 -11.81 2.46 7.03
N LEU A 130 -10.57 2.67 7.49
CA LEU A 130 -9.92 3.98 7.40
C LEU A 130 -9.76 4.43 5.96
N LEU A 131 -9.33 3.54 5.06
CA LEU A 131 -9.12 3.88 3.66
C LEU A 131 -10.42 4.20 2.93
N ILE A 132 -11.52 3.48 3.23
CA ILE A 132 -12.86 3.80 2.70
C ILE A 132 -13.29 5.19 3.17
N TRP A 133 -13.16 5.46 4.47
CA TRP A 133 -13.50 6.77 5.03
C TRP A 133 -12.68 7.91 4.42
N LEU A 134 -11.38 7.69 4.15
CA LEU A 134 -10.52 8.68 3.48
C LEU A 134 -10.92 8.91 2.03
N ALA A 135 -11.35 7.86 1.32
CA ALA A 135 -11.87 7.98 -0.04
C ALA A 135 -13.19 8.75 -0.07
N GLU A 136 -14.07 8.56 0.91
CA GLU A 136 -15.31 9.33 1.09
C GLU A 136 -15.07 10.78 1.48
N LEU A 137 -14.02 11.06 2.24
CA LEU A 137 -13.52 12.42 2.51
C LEU A 137 -12.92 13.08 1.25
N GLU A 138 -12.79 12.33 0.16
CA GLU A 138 -12.18 12.76 -1.09
C GLU A 138 -10.73 13.22 -0.90
N LEU A 139 -9.99 12.54 -0.03
CA LEU A 139 -8.57 12.79 0.22
C LEU A 139 -7.75 11.63 -0.37
N PRO A 140 -6.94 11.85 -1.42
CA PRO A 140 -6.11 10.79 -1.98
C PRO A 140 -5.06 10.32 -0.98
N VAL A 141 -4.76 9.03 -1.01
CA VAL A 141 -3.85 8.38 -0.05
C VAL A 141 -2.72 7.62 -0.73
N ALA A 142 -1.59 7.55 -0.03
CA ALA A 142 -0.35 6.93 -0.45
C ALA A 142 0.10 5.85 0.55
N THR A 143 0.61 4.73 0.05
CA THR A 143 1.19 3.65 0.86
C THR A 143 2.62 3.30 0.42
N GLU A 144 3.22 2.30 1.07
CA GLU A 144 4.42 1.59 0.64
C GLU A 144 4.05 0.11 0.45
N ALA A 145 4.33 -0.44 -0.73
CA ALA A 145 4.05 -1.84 -1.02
C ALA A 145 5.22 -2.70 -0.50
N LEU A 146 4.96 -3.48 0.55
CA LEU A 146 5.96 -4.25 1.30
C LEU A 146 5.98 -5.73 0.95
N ASP A 147 4.90 -6.25 0.39
CA ASP A 147 4.72 -7.66 0.04
C ASP A 147 3.70 -7.81 -1.11
N PRO A 148 3.71 -8.93 -1.85
CA PRO A 148 2.83 -9.14 -3.01
C PRO A 148 1.40 -9.57 -2.65
N ILE A 149 1.07 -9.76 -1.37
CA ILE A 149 -0.24 -10.24 -0.90
C ILE A 149 -1.13 -9.05 -0.51
N SER A 150 -0.62 -8.13 0.31
CA SER A 150 -1.34 -6.96 0.82
C SER A 150 -2.06 -6.12 -0.25
N PRO A 151 -1.50 -5.91 -1.47
CA PRO A 151 -2.20 -5.21 -2.53
C PRO A 151 -3.56 -5.83 -2.89
N GLN A 152 -3.72 -7.15 -2.80
CA GLN A 152 -5.00 -7.79 -3.13
C GLN A 152 -6.12 -7.37 -2.18
N TYR A 153 -5.79 -6.97 -0.95
CA TYR A 153 -6.76 -6.57 0.08
C TYR A 153 -7.15 -5.10 0.03
N LEU A 154 -6.24 -4.22 -0.40
CA LEU A 154 -6.37 -2.77 -0.16
C LEU A 154 -5.98 -1.88 -1.36
N ALA A 155 -5.36 -2.43 -2.42
CA ALA A 155 -4.77 -1.61 -3.49
C ALA A 155 -5.77 -0.71 -4.20
N GLU A 156 -7.04 -1.10 -4.31
CA GLU A 156 -8.08 -0.31 -4.95
C GLU A 156 -8.39 1.02 -4.24
N LEU A 157 -7.94 1.17 -2.99
CA LEU A 157 -8.15 2.37 -2.18
C LEU A 157 -6.93 3.30 -2.12
N PHE A 158 -5.84 2.99 -2.83
CA PHE A 158 -4.65 3.82 -2.88
C PHE A 158 -4.51 4.59 -4.20
N SER A 159 -4.10 5.86 -4.12
CA SER A 159 -3.87 6.74 -5.26
C SER A 159 -2.42 6.77 -5.71
N TRP A 160 -1.48 6.39 -4.84
CA TRP A 160 -0.04 6.32 -5.11
C TRP A 160 0.64 5.27 -4.22
N SER A 161 1.74 4.68 -4.68
CA SER A 161 2.52 3.74 -3.89
C SER A 161 4.02 4.01 -3.95
N ALA A 162 4.73 3.73 -2.86
CA ALA A 162 6.18 3.68 -2.82
C ALA A 162 6.70 2.23 -2.86
N ILE A 163 7.86 2.05 -3.47
CA ILE A 163 8.76 0.93 -3.19
C ILE A 163 9.95 1.46 -2.39
N GLY A 164 10.19 0.85 -1.24
CA GLY A 164 11.20 1.27 -0.28
C GLY A 164 12.64 1.14 -0.77
N ALA A 165 13.57 1.84 -0.12
CA ALA A 165 14.99 1.79 -0.47
C ALA A 165 15.59 0.37 -0.36
N ARG A 166 15.09 -0.43 0.60
CA ARG A 166 15.53 -1.82 0.82
C ARG A 166 14.90 -2.83 -0.13
N THR A 167 13.86 -2.44 -0.86
CA THR A 167 13.10 -3.33 -1.74
C THR A 167 13.13 -2.87 -3.20
N SER A 168 13.66 -1.68 -3.50
CA SER A 168 13.81 -1.17 -4.86
C SER A 168 14.77 -2.00 -5.72
N GLU A 169 15.66 -2.77 -5.11
CA GLU A 169 16.51 -3.74 -5.80
C GLU A 169 15.87 -5.13 -5.95
N SER A 170 14.81 -5.42 -5.19
CA SER A 170 14.16 -6.73 -5.20
C SER A 170 13.37 -6.94 -6.49
N GLN A 171 13.66 -8.05 -7.18
CA GLN A 171 12.94 -8.46 -8.39
C GLN A 171 11.43 -8.60 -8.12
N THR A 172 11.03 -9.32 -7.07
CA THR A 172 9.62 -9.49 -6.70
C THR A 172 8.88 -8.17 -6.51
N HIS A 173 9.54 -7.15 -5.96
CA HIS A 173 8.93 -5.84 -5.78
C HIS A 173 8.83 -5.05 -7.08
N ARG A 174 9.79 -5.21 -8.00
CA ARG A 174 9.74 -4.61 -9.34
C ARG A 174 8.65 -5.24 -10.21
N GLU A 175 8.52 -6.56 -10.16
CA GLU A 175 7.46 -7.32 -10.82
C GLU A 175 6.08 -6.99 -10.24
N MET A 176 5.96 -6.89 -8.91
CA MET A 176 4.73 -6.41 -8.28
C MET A 176 4.38 -5.00 -8.74
N ALA A 177 5.36 -4.10 -8.78
CA ALA A 177 5.16 -2.71 -9.16
C ALA A 177 4.68 -2.52 -10.62
N SER A 178 5.02 -3.41 -11.55
CA SER A 178 4.48 -3.36 -12.92
C SER A 178 2.99 -3.71 -12.98
N GLY A 179 2.45 -4.39 -11.96
CA GLY A 179 1.04 -4.74 -11.85
C GLY A 179 0.21 -3.80 -10.98
N LEU A 180 0.84 -2.84 -10.29
CA LEU A 180 0.16 -1.89 -9.42
C LEU A 180 -0.64 -0.87 -10.25
N SER A 181 -1.94 -0.74 -9.95
CA SER A 181 -2.85 0.12 -10.73
C SER A 181 -2.70 1.63 -10.47
N MET A 182 -1.86 2.02 -9.51
CA MET A 182 -1.56 3.41 -9.17
C MET A 182 -0.14 3.77 -9.58
N PRO A 183 0.18 5.06 -9.81
CA PRO A 183 1.57 5.47 -10.01
C PRO A 183 2.48 5.05 -8.85
N VAL A 184 3.68 4.60 -9.18
CA VAL A 184 4.65 4.04 -8.22
C VAL A 184 5.93 4.87 -8.19
N GLY A 185 6.42 5.20 -7.00
CA GLY A 185 7.74 5.80 -6.79
C GLY A 185 8.75 4.82 -6.19
N PHE A 186 9.92 4.68 -6.81
CA PHE A 186 11.04 3.92 -6.27
C PHE A 186 12.00 4.85 -5.52
N LYS A 187 12.34 4.49 -4.28
CA LYS A 187 13.40 5.19 -3.53
C LYS A 187 14.78 4.77 -4.05
N ASN A 188 15.75 5.68 -3.96
CA ASN A 188 17.16 5.32 -4.15
C ASN A 188 17.63 4.31 -3.09
N GLY A 189 18.75 3.65 -3.35
CA GLY A 189 19.37 2.71 -2.42
C GLY A 189 19.70 3.36 -1.08
N THR A 190 19.84 2.55 -0.03
CA THR A 190 20.21 3.05 1.32
C THR A 190 21.59 3.67 1.37
N ASP A 191 22.44 3.38 0.38
CA ASP A 191 23.76 3.97 0.12
C ASP A 191 23.71 5.29 -0.68
N GLY A 192 22.52 5.71 -1.12
CA GLY A 192 22.33 6.88 -1.99
C GLY A 192 22.29 6.58 -3.49
N SER A 193 22.46 5.31 -3.91
CA SER A 193 22.53 4.96 -5.33
C SER A 193 21.22 5.22 -6.07
N LEU A 194 21.28 6.04 -7.12
CA LEU A 194 20.17 6.32 -8.02
C LEU A 194 19.95 5.21 -9.04
N ASP A 195 20.99 4.46 -9.40
CA ASP A 195 20.94 3.41 -10.43
C ASP A 195 19.92 2.31 -10.07
N ILE A 196 19.82 1.98 -8.77
CA ILE A 196 18.84 1.02 -8.27
C ILE A 196 17.42 1.45 -8.62
N ALA A 197 17.08 2.72 -8.39
CA ALA A 197 15.75 3.26 -8.67
C ALA A 197 15.49 3.38 -10.18
N VAL A 198 16.48 3.82 -10.96
CA VAL A 198 16.36 3.92 -12.43
C VAL A 198 16.15 2.54 -13.08
N ASN A 199 16.89 1.54 -12.63
CA ASN A 199 16.72 0.16 -13.10
C ASN A 199 15.36 -0.41 -12.69
N ALA A 200 14.89 -0.08 -11.49
CA ALA A 200 13.56 -0.49 -11.02
C ALA A 200 12.44 0.14 -11.87
N LEU A 201 12.54 1.43 -12.22
CA LEU A 201 11.61 2.09 -13.14
C LEU A 201 11.57 1.43 -14.51
N ARG A 202 12.73 1.10 -15.09
CA ARG A 202 12.81 0.39 -16.37
C ARG A 202 12.20 -1.02 -16.30
N SER A 203 12.48 -1.74 -15.22
CA SER A 203 11.90 -3.06 -14.97
C SER A 203 10.38 -2.98 -14.85
N ALA A 204 9.86 -2.09 -14.01
CA ALA A 204 8.43 -1.96 -13.75
C ALA A 204 7.63 -1.45 -14.98
N ALA A 205 8.30 -0.85 -15.97
CA ALA A 205 7.69 -0.45 -17.24
C ALA A 205 7.56 -1.62 -18.25
N SER A 206 8.01 -2.83 -17.90
CA SER A 206 7.93 -4.03 -18.74
C SER A 206 6.91 -5.02 -18.18
N SER A 207 6.37 -5.88 -19.04
CA SER A 207 5.53 -7.02 -18.63
C SER A 207 6.33 -8.04 -17.82
N HIS A 208 5.74 -8.55 -16.73
CA HIS A 208 6.30 -9.57 -15.85
C HIS A 208 5.31 -10.69 -15.56
N ARG A 209 5.83 -11.81 -15.05
CA ARG A 209 5.05 -12.91 -14.49
C ARG A 209 5.61 -13.29 -13.13
N PHE A 210 4.80 -13.22 -12.09
CA PHE A 210 5.22 -13.53 -10.71
C PHE A 210 4.15 -14.29 -9.94
N MET A 211 4.55 -14.98 -8.86
CA MET A 211 3.62 -15.67 -7.96
C MET A 211 2.99 -14.65 -7.00
N GLY A 212 1.67 -14.63 -6.95
CA GLY A 212 0.87 -13.86 -5.98
C GLY A 212 -0.34 -14.67 -5.53
N ILE A 213 -1.38 -13.97 -5.07
CA ILE A 213 -2.71 -14.58 -4.81
C ILE A 213 -3.78 -13.93 -5.69
N ASN A 214 -4.80 -14.69 -6.06
CA ASN A 214 -6.03 -14.14 -6.62
C ASN A 214 -6.94 -13.60 -5.50
N LYS A 215 -8.08 -13.02 -5.89
CA LYS A 215 -9.04 -12.44 -4.94
C LYS A 215 -9.76 -13.46 -4.06
N GLN A 216 -9.71 -14.74 -4.42
CA GLN A 216 -10.20 -15.86 -3.62
C GLN A 216 -9.13 -16.40 -2.64
N GLY A 217 -7.96 -15.78 -2.57
CA GLY A 217 -6.87 -16.17 -1.66
C GLY A 217 -6.04 -17.36 -2.13
N GLN A 218 -6.16 -17.77 -3.40
CA GLN A 218 -5.41 -18.89 -3.97
C GLN A 218 -4.12 -18.41 -4.63
N VAL A 219 -3.02 -19.15 -4.43
CA VAL A 219 -1.75 -18.89 -5.12
C VAL A 219 -1.96 -18.94 -6.64
N SER A 220 -1.50 -17.89 -7.33
CA SER A 220 -1.75 -17.68 -8.76
C SER A 220 -0.53 -17.07 -9.44
N ILE A 221 -0.37 -17.31 -10.74
CA ILE A 221 0.55 -16.55 -11.58
C ILE A 221 -0.14 -15.24 -11.96
N ILE A 222 0.51 -14.12 -11.66
CA ILE A 222 0.08 -12.78 -12.03
C ILE A 222 0.89 -12.34 -13.24
N GLU A 223 0.23 -11.97 -14.32
CA GLU A 223 0.83 -11.43 -15.55
C GLU A 223 0.50 -9.94 -15.66
N THR A 224 1.51 -9.10 -15.87
CA THR A 224 1.36 -7.65 -15.99
C THR A 224 1.48 -7.19 -17.45
N ALA A 225 0.88 -6.05 -17.79
CA ALA A 225 0.89 -5.49 -19.14
C ALA A 225 2.11 -4.61 -19.39
#